data_AF-A0A0J9V4N8-F1
#
_entry.id   AF-A0A0J9V4N8-F1
#
_cell.length_a   1.000
_cell.length_b   1.000
_cell.length_c   1.000
_cell.angle_alpha   90.00
_cell.angle_beta   90.00
_cell.angle_gamma   90.00
#
_symmetry.space_group_name_H-M   'P 1'
#
loop_
_entity.id
_entity.type
_entity.pdbx_description
1 polymer ?
#
loop_
_entity_poly.entity_id
_entity_poly.type
_entity_poly.pdbx_seq_one_letter_code
_entity_poly.pdbx_strand_id
1 'polypeptide(L)'
;MMTTEATVRNFFASSAFAVVSASSNPAKFGHRVCAWYLYLYHDLPVTPINPGSATISALEKDHPTVPSVAALPNPKQTSITVITPLGNSQGAPGGQGAGDPIRVAAAW
;
A
#
# COMPACT_ATOMS: atom_id res chain seq x y z
N MET A 1 -8.22 -20.89 -12.03
CA MET A 1 -7.52 -19.59 -12.21
C MET A 1 -8.46 -18.50 -11.73
N MET A 2 -8.06 -17.62 -10.81
CA MET A 2 -8.85 -16.40 -10.55
C MET A 2 -8.81 -15.53 -11.81
N THR A 3 -9.95 -14.99 -12.21
CA THR A 3 -10.01 -13.98 -13.25
C THR A 3 -9.45 -12.66 -12.72
N THR A 4 -8.93 -11.82 -13.60
CA THR A 4 -8.45 -10.46 -13.24
C THR A 4 -9.52 -9.67 -12.49
N GLU A 5 -10.78 -9.81 -12.91
CA GLU A 5 -11.92 -9.17 -12.24
C GLU A 5 -12.09 -9.66 -10.80
N ALA A 6 -12.06 -10.98 -10.57
CA ALA A 6 -12.19 -11.55 -9.23
C ALA A 6 -11.06 -11.03 -8.32
N THR A 7 -9.83 -10.95 -8.81
CA THR A 7 -8.68 -10.42 -8.06
C THR A 7 -8.85 -8.93 -7.71
N VAL A 8 -9.34 -8.12 -8.65
CA VAL A 8 -9.60 -6.69 -8.43
C VAL A 8 -10.72 -6.48 -7.42
N ARG A 9 -11.83 -7.21 -7.55
CA ARG A 9 -12.93 -7.20 -6.57
C ARG A 9 -12.44 -7.62 -5.20
N ASN A 10 -11.60 -8.65 -5.15
CA ASN A 10 -10.90 -9.06 -3.95
C ASN A 10 -10.17 -7.83 -3.39
N PHE A 11 -9.19 -7.27 -4.10
CA PHE A 11 -8.36 -6.15 -3.64
C PHE A 11 -9.16 -5.02 -2.98
N PHE A 12 -10.24 -4.57 -3.60
CA PHE A 12 -11.06 -3.47 -3.08
C PHE A 12 -12.03 -3.86 -1.97
N ALA A 13 -12.28 -5.14 -1.72
CA ALA A 13 -13.08 -5.63 -0.59
C ALA A 13 -12.30 -5.71 0.74
N SER A 14 -11.03 -5.32 0.78
CA SER A 14 -10.24 -5.30 2.01
C SER A 14 -10.70 -4.20 2.96
N SER A 15 -10.62 -4.46 4.27
CA SER A 15 -10.96 -3.47 5.31
C SER A 15 -9.86 -2.44 5.56
N ALA A 16 -8.64 -2.69 5.07
CA ALA A 16 -7.49 -1.82 5.21
C ALA A 16 -6.68 -1.79 3.92
N PHE A 17 -5.98 -0.67 3.70
CA PHE A 17 -5.09 -0.46 2.58
C PHE A 17 -3.70 -0.05 3.04
N ALA A 18 -2.69 -0.27 2.23
CA ALA A 18 -1.35 0.25 2.46
C ALA A 18 -0.68 0.67 1.15
N VAL A 19 0.17 1.70 1.22
CA VAL A 19 0.93 2.19 0.06
C VAL A 19 2.42 2.08 0.35
N VAL A 20 3.12 1.22 -0.39
CA VAL A 20 4.57 1.12 -0.35
C VAL A 20 5.18 2.26 -1.17
N SER A 21 6.25 2.85 -0.62
CA SER A 21 6.91 4.05 -1.15
C SER A 21 6.12 5.34 -0.97
N ALA A 22 5.25 5.39 0.03
CA ALA A 22 4.59 6.62 0.44
C ALA A 22 5.64 7.63 0.96
N SER A 23 5.47 8.91 0.66
CA SER A 23 6.43 9.96 1.03
C SER A 23 5.76 11.31 1.18
N SER A 24 6.40 12.28 1.84
CA SER A 24 5.93 13.67 1.87
C SER A 24 6.23 14.45 0.59
N ASN A 25 6.91 13.87 -0.41
CA ASN A 25 7.29 14.58 -1.64
C ASN A 25 6.19 14.47 -2.70
N PRO A 26 5.49 15.57 -3.06
CA PRO A 26 4.39 15.54 -4.02
C PRO A 26 4.79 15.15 -5.45
N ALA A 27 6.07 15.29 -5.79
CA ALA A 27 6.59 14.86 -7.09
C ALA A 27 6.63 13.33 -7.23
N LYS A 28 6.69 12.59 -6.12
CA LYS A 28 6.72 11.11 -6.12
C LYS A 28 5.32 10.54 -6.32
N PHE A 29 5.22 9.52 -7.17
CA PHE A 29 3.94 8.86 -7.44
C PHE A 29 3.32 8.21 -6.18
N GLY A 30 4.17 7.64 -5.31
CA GLY A 30 3.74 7.08 -4.01
C GLY A 30 3.04 8.09 -3.10
N HIS A 31 3.44 9.37 -3.15
CA HIS A 31 2.73 10.43 -2.45
C HIS A 31 1.32 10.63 -3.05
N ARG A 32 1.23 10.75 -4.38
CA ARG A 32 -0.04 11.01 -5.07
C ARG A 32 -1.08 9.91 -4.80
N VAL A 33 -0.66 8.64 -4.84
CA VAL A 33 -1.55 7.51 -4.56
C VAL A 33 -1.96 7.48 -3.08
N CYS A 34 -1.03 7.68 -2.15
CA CYS A 34 -1.36 7.73 -0.73
C CYS A 34 -2.33 8.88 -0.42
N ALA A 35 -2.08 10.07 -0.96
CA ALA A 35 -2.98 11.23 -0.81
C ALA A 35 -4.36 10.97 -1.43
N TRP A 36 -4.44 10.25 -2.55
CA TRP A 36 -5.73 9.87 -3.14
C TRP A 36 -6.54 8.94 -2.21
N TYR A 37 -5.91 7.91 -1.62
CA TYR A 37 -6.58 7.05 -0.65
C TYR A 37 -7.09 7.84 0.56
N LEU A 38 -6.26 8.76 1.10
CA LEU A 38 -6.65 9.61 2.23
C LEU A 38 -7.81 10.55 1.87
N TYR A 39 -7.82 11.08 0.64
CA TYR A 39 -8.86 12.01 0.20
C TYR A 39 -10.20 11.32 -0.10
N LEU A 40 -10.18 10.07 -0.57
CA LEU A 40 -11.36 9.36 -1.03
C LEU A 40 -12.28 8.94 0.14
N TYR A 41 -13.56 9.29 0.07
CA TYR A 41 -14.62 8.89 1.03
C TYR A 41 -14.39 9.23 2.51
N HIS A 42 -13.70 10.35 2.79
CA HIS A 42 -13.33 10.77 4.17
C HIS A 42 -12.41 9.76 4.87
N ASP A 43 -11.17 9.66 4.37
CA ASP A 43 -10.08 8.90 4.99
C ASP A 43 -10.29 7.38 4.98
N LEU A 44 -10.16 6.75 3.80
CA LEU A 44 -9.98 5.29 3.76
C LEU A 44 -8.82 4.87 4.68
N PRO A 45 -8.92 3.72 5.38
CA PRO A 45 -7.93 3.26 6.34
C PRO A 45 -6.65 2.80 5.62
N VAL A 46 -5.84 3.75 5.18
CA VAL A 46 -4.59 3.55 4.48
C VAL A 46 -3.40 3.76 5.41
N THR A 47 -2.50 2.80 5.43
CA THR A 47 -1.23 2.90 6.15
C THR A 47 -0.09 3.20 5.16
N PRO A 48 0.57 4.37 5.24
CA PRO A 48 1.75 4.62 4.44
C PRO A 48 2.94 3.76 4.91
N ILE A 49 3.67 3.17 3.96
CA ILE A 49 4.86 2.36 4.24
C ILE A 49 6.10 3.11 3.73
N ASN A 50 7.00 3.46 4.64
CA ASN A 50 8.24 4.18 4.34
C ASN A 50 9.35 3.79 5.34
N PRO A 51 10.38 3.02 4.93
CA PRO A 51 11.51 2.67 5.81
C PRO A 51 12.35 3.87 6.25
N GLY A 52 12.35 4.96 5.46
CA GLY A 52 13.23 6.11 5.67
C GLY A 52 12.62 7.26 6.49
N SER A 53 11.33 7.19 6.85
CA SER A 53 10.67 8.22 7.65
C SER A 53 9.47 7.62 8.38
N ALA A 54 9.38 7.85 9.69
CA ALA A 54 8.27 7.40 10.55
C ALA A 54 6.95 8.17 10.32
N THR A 55 7.01 9.27 9.58
CA THR A 55 5.86 10.12 9.26
C THR A 55 5.93 10.57 7.81
N ILE A 56 4.77 10.75 7.17
CA ILE A 56 4.65 11.51 5.92
C ILE A 56 3.61 12.61 6.07
N SER A 57 3.78 13.69 5.31
CA SER A 57 2.81 14.78 5.24
C SER A 57 2.05 14.69 3.92
N ALA A 58 0.72 14.63 4.00
CA ALA A 58 -0.17 14.60 2.84
C ALA A 58 -1.52 15.23 3.24
N LEU A 59 -2.11 16.00 2.31
CA LEU A 59 -3.37 16.74 2.56
C LEU A 59 -3.29 17.63 3.82
N GLU A 60 -2.16 18.32 3.98
CA GLU A 60 -1.89 19.24 5.12
C GLU A 60 -1.95 18.56 6.51
N LYS A 61 -1.88 17.23 6.56
CA LYS A 61 -1.84 16.44 7.79
C LYS A 61 -0.66 15.49 7.78
N ASP A 62 -0.16 15.20 8.97
CA ASP A 62 0.87 14.19 9.20
C ASP A 62 0.24 12.83 9.45
N HIS A 63 0.78 11.81 8.80
CA HIS A 63 0.31 10.43 8.86
C HIS A 63 1.46 9.52 9.31
N PRO A 64 1.28 8.70 10.36
CA PRO A 64 2.29 7.76 10.80
C PRO A 64 2.54 6.71 9.72
N THR A 65 3.79 6.30 9.57
CA THR A 65 4.17 5.23 8.64
C THR A 65 4.59 3.98 9.40
N VAL A 66 4.64 2.87 8.68
CA VAL A 66 5.34 1.67 9.12
C VAL A 66 6.56 1.40 8.23
N PRO A 67 7.64 0.77 8.75
CA PRO A 67 8.86 0.57 7.98
C PRO A 67 8.75 -0.54 6.93
N SER A 68 7.77 -1.45 7.06
CA SER A 68 7.59 -2.57 6.13
C SER A 68 6.17 -3.14 6.19
N VAL A 69 5.83 -3.99 5.22
CA VAL A 69 4.57 -4.74 5.18
C VAL A 69 4.36 -5.61 6.42
N ALA A 70 5.43 -6.19 6.96
CA ALA A 70 5.38 -7.05 8.14
C ALA A 70 5.01 -6.29 9.42
N ALA A 71 5.20 -4.97 9.44
CA ALA A 71 4.84 -4.11 10.57
C ALA A 71 3.38 -3.60 10.52
N LEU A 72 2.59 -4.02 9.51
CA LEU A 72 1.16 -3.73 9.49
C LEU A 72 0.44 -4.47 10.62
N PRO A 73 -0.60 -3.87 11.23
CA PRO A 73 -1.33 -4.50 12.32
C PRO A 73 -2.12 -5.73 11.88
N ASN A 74 -2.69 -5.72 10.65
CA ASN A 74 -3.54 -6.78 10.12
C ASN A 74 -3.16 -7.16 8.69
N PRO A 75 -1.95 -7.67 8.43
CA PRO A 75 -1.39 -7.82 7.08
C PRO A 75 -2.25 -8.70 6.16
N LYS A 76 -2.98 -9.68 6.70
CA LYS A 76 -3.89 -10.55 5.92
C LYS A 76 -5.19 -9.88 5.47
N GLN A 77 -5.60 -8.81 6.15
CA GLN A 77 -6.80 -8.03 5.83
C GLN A 77 -6.45 -6.71 5.14
N THR A 78 -5.16 -6.46 4.88
CA THR A 78 -4.66 -5.26 4.23
C THR A 78 -4.33 -5.53 2.77
N SER A 79 -4.95 -4.78 1.87
CA SER A 79 -4.56 -4.71 0.46
C SER A 79 -3.41 -3.72 0.29
N ILE A 80 -2.41 -4.07 -0.52
CA ILE A 80 -1.18 -3.28 -0.63
C ILE A 80 -1.00 -2.78 -2.07
N THR A 81 -0.77 -1.48 -2.22
CA THR A 81 -0.31 -0.87 -3.46
C THR A 81 1.20 -0.68 -3.42
N VAL A 82 1.92 -1.27 -4.36
CA VAL A 82 3.38 -1.20 -4.46
C VAL A 82 3.79 -0.31 -5.63
N ILE A 83 4.54 0.74 -5.31
CA ILE A 83 5.06 1.72 -6.28
C ILE A 83 6.58 1.72 -6.15
N THR A 84 7.25 0.96 -7.00
CA THR A 84 8.72 0.84 -7.00
C THR A 84 9.22 0.84 -8.44
N PRO A 85 10.27 1.63 -8.78
CA PRO A 85 10.91 1.53 -10.08
C PRO A 85 11.37 0.09 -10.37
N LEU A 86 11.27 -0.34 -11.63
CA LEU A 86 11.79 -1.63 -12.07
C LEU A 86 13.32 -1.64 -11.94
N GLY A 87 13.81 -2.26 -10.87
CA GLY A 87 15.24 -2.38 -10.58
C GLY A 87 15.50 -3.20 -9.30
N ASN A 88 14.65 -3.03 -8.28
CA ASN A 88 14.79 -3.72 -6.99
C ASN A 88 13.46 -4.38 -6.54
N SER A 89 12.89 -5.27 -7.36
CA SER A 89 11.65 -6.01 -7.05
C SER A 89 11.79 -7.05 -5.92
N GLN A 90 13.00 -7.22 -5.36
CA GLN A 90 13.32 -8.18 -4.29
C GLN A 90 12.57 -7.94 -2.96
N GLY A 91 11.88 -6.80 -2.80
CA GLY A 91 11.08 -6.48 -1.61
C GLY A 91 9.56 -6.67 -1.76
N ALA A 92 9.05 -6.95 -2.96
CA ALA A 92 7.64 -7.29 -3.12
C ALA A 92 7.46 -8.76 -2.73
N PRO A 93 6.58 -9.12 -1.78
CA PRO A 93 6.37 -10.52 -1.42
C PRO A 93 5.77 -11.27 -2.62
N GLY A 94 6.64 -11.89 -3.42
CA GLY A 94 6.32 -12.90 -4.42
C GLY A 94 6.05 -14.22 -3.72
N GLY A 95 4.88 -14.79 -4.01
CA GLY A 95 4.27 -15.82 -3.20
C GLY A 95 5.05 -17.12 -3.06
N GLN A 96 4.97 -17.69 -1.86
CA GLN A 96 4.72 -19.11 -1.64
C GLN A 96 4.32 -19.35 -0.17
N GLY A 97 3.15 -19.97 0.02
CA GLY A 97 2.78 -20.71 1.22
C GLY A 97 2.34 -19.90 2.45
N ALA A 98 1.05 -19.58 2.57
CA ALA A 98 0.28 -19.65 3.83
C ALA A 98 -1.15 -19.11 3.63
N GLY A 99 -2.15 -20.00 3.68
CA GLY A 99 -3.54 -19.73 4.11
C GLY A 99 -4.39 -18.73 3.32
N ASP A 100 -3.95 -17.48 3.16
CA ASP A 100 -4.57 -16.41 2.37
C ASP A 100 -3.48 -15.38 2.00
N PRO A 101 -3.20 -15.15 0.70
CA PRO A 101 -2.14 -14.24 0.29
C PRO A 101 -2.54 -12.78 0.51
N ILE A 102 -1.60 -11.96 1.01
CA ILE A 102 -1.69 -10.50 0.97
C ILE A 102 -2.01 -10.09 -0.47
N ARG A 103 -3.02 -9.24 -0.65
CA ARG A 103 -3.46 -8.77 -1.97
C ARG A 103 -2.58 -7.61 -2.41
N VAL A 104 -2.00 -7.71 -3.60
CA VAL A 104 -1.05 -6.70 -4.11
C VAL A 104 -1.54 -6.13 -5.43
N ALA A 105 -1.55 -4.80 -5.52
CA ALA A 105 -1.62 -4.05 -6.77
C ALA A 105 -0.26 -3.41 -7.04
N ALA A 106 0.29 -3.59 -8.23
CA ALA A 106 1.55 -2.97 -8.64
C ALA A 106 1.28 -1.86 -9.67
N ALA A 107 1.96 -0.73 -9.53
CA ALA A 107 1.95 0.36 -10.50
C ALA A 107 3.38 0.62 -11.01
N TRP A 108 3.49 0.97 -12.30
CA TRP A 108 4.75 1.20 -13.03
C TRP A 108 5.14 2.68 -13.02
#